data_AF-A0A7Y2B6X8-F1
#
_entry.id   AF-A0A7Y2B6X8-F1
#
_cell.length_a   1.000
_cell.length_b   1.000
_cell.length_c   1.000
_cell.angle_alpha   90.00
_cell.angle_beta   90.00
_cell.angle_gamma   90.00
#
_symmetry.space_group_name_H-M   'P 1'
#
loop_
_entity.id
_entity.type
_entity.pdbx_description
1 polymer ?
#
loop_
_entity_poly.entity_id
_entity_poly.type
_entity_poly.pdbx_seq_one_letter_code
_entity_poly.pdbx_strand_id
1 'polypeptide(L)'
;MSPFWSSARSLVVPGWGQLRNGSEFRGGVVFGLQTYFLLRYRVAERRGRFYDEERSAENPRWDSAYLDERVADSKDTRGDMVWWSVITLLYSVIDAYVDAHMVGFDEQIEEVERVTFSIEPNGEEGAAFVLSSHF
;
A
#
# COMPACT_ATOMS: atom_id res chain seq x y z
N MET A 1 2.55 12.97 16.63
CA MET A 1 2.16 11.54 16.53
C MET A 1 1.46 11.32 15.21
N SER A 2 2.05 10.59 14.26
CA SER A 2 1.54 10.57 12.89
C SER A 2 0.16 9.86 12.80
N PRO A 3 -0.85 10.47 12.15
CA PRO A 3 -2.22 9.93 12.03
C PRO A 3 -2.31 8.54 11.36
N PHE A 4 -1.26 8.17 10.63
CA PHE A 4 -1.14 6.94 9.85
C PHE A 4 -1.13 5.67 10.72
N TRP A 5 -0.46 5.70 11.87
CA TRP A 5 -0.36 4.53 12.77
C TRP A 5 -1.67 4.17 13.48
N SER A 6 -2.56 5.14 13.70
CA SER A 6 -3.91 4.88 14.24
C SER A 6 -4.85 4.29 13.18
N SER A 7 -4.63 4.61 11.91
CA SER A 7 -5.43 4.09 10.80
C SER A 7 -4.97 2.67 10.41
N ALA A 8 -3.67 2.41 10.34
CA ALA A 8 -3.14 1.08 10.03
C ALA A 8 -3.60 -0.02 11.03
N ARG A 9 -3.81 0.34 12.30
CA ARG A 9 -4.34 -0.59 13.32
C ARG A 9 -5.84 -0.89 13.17
N SER A 10 -6.64 0.01 12.59
CA SER A 10 -8.07 -0.22 12.40
C SER A 10 -8.39 -1.15 11.22
N LEU A 11 -7.40 -1.46 10.38
CA LEU A 11 -7.49 -2.42 9.25
C LEU A 11 -7.47 -3.90 9.68
N VAL A 12 -7.22 -4.20 10.95
CA VAL A 12 -7.36 -5.58 11.49
C VAL A 12 -8.83 -6.01 11.55
N VAL A 13 -9.78 -5.08 11.37
CA VAL A 13 -11.20 -5.38 11.12
C VAL A 13 -11.61 -4.76 9.78
N PRO A 14 -11.95 -5.54 8.76
CA PRO A 14 -12.23 -5.00 7.44
C PRO A 14 -13.54 -4.19 7.44
N GLY A 15 -13.47 -2.87 7.17
CA GLY A 15 -14.52 -2.16 6.45
C GLY A 15 -15.30 -1.01 7.13
N TRP A 16 -15.07 -0.58 8.38
CA TRP A 16 -16.00 0.38 9.01
C TRP A 16 -15.43 1.76 9.42
N GLY A 17 -14.12 1.99 9.36
CA GLY A 17 -13.52 3.13 10.08
C GLY A 17 -12.96 4.32 9.28
N GLN A 18 -12.73 4.21 7.97
CA GLN A 18 -11.79 5.09 7.25
C GLN A 18 -12.37 5.81 6.02
N LEU A 19 -13.62 6.29 6.10
CA LEU A 19 -14.25 7.08 5.02
C LEU A 19 -14.47 8.56 5.42
N ARG A 20 -13.64 9.13 6.29
CA ARG A 20 -13.89 10.50 6.79
C ARG A 20 -12.71 11.44 6.85
N ASN A 21 -11.51 11.06 6.43
CA ASN A 21 -10.37 11.99 6.51
C ASN A 21 -9.25 11.75 5.48
N GLY A 22 -9.49 12.12 4.23
CA GLY A 22 -8.60 12.98 3.41
C GLY A 22 -7.23 12.46 2.94
N SER A 23 -6.63 11.43 3.54
CA SER A 23 -5.38 10.78 3.10
C SER A 23 -5.60 9.39 2.50
N GLU A 24 -6.86 9.11 2.14
CA GLU A 24 -7.44 7.77 2.00
C GLU A 24 -7.19 7.10 0.64
N PHE A 25 -6.76 7.86 -0.38
CA PHE A 25 -6.65 7.31 -1.73
C PHE A 25 -5.56 6.24 -1.86
N ARG A 26 -4.35 6.49 -1.33
CA ARG A 26 -3.24 5.52 -1.42
C ARG A 26 -3.55 4.25 -0.63
N GLY A 27 -4.08 4.39 0.59
CA GLY A 27 -4.52 3.25 1.41
C GLY A 27 -5.66 2.46 0.76
N GLY A 28 -6.63 3.15 0.15
CA GLY A 28 -7.72 2.55 -0.60
C GLY A 28 -7.24 1.75 -1.82
N VAL A 29 -6.25 2.26 -2.56
CA VAL A 29 -5.63 1.54 -3.69
C VAL A 29 -4.96 0.26 -3.22
N VAL A 30 -4.15 0.32 -2.15
CA VAL A 30 -3.47 -0.86 -1.59
C VAL A 30 -4.50 -1.88 -1.10
N PHE A 31 -5.53 -1.44 -0.36
CA PHE A 31 -6.60 -2.33 0.10
C PHE A 31 -7.37 -2.96 -1.07
N GLY A 32 -7.67 -2.20 -2.11
CA GLY A 32 -8.32 -2.69 -3.32
C GLY A 32 -7.50 -3.76 -4.04
N LEU A 33 -6.20 -3.52 -4.20
CA LEU A 33 -5.26 -4.49 -4.78
C LEU A 33 -5.18 -5.77 -3.93
N GLN A 34 -5.05 -5.65 -2.61
CA GLN A 34 -5.01 -6.80 -1.72
C GLN A 34 -6.31 -7.63 -1.79
N THR A 35 -7.46 -6.95 -1.83
CA THR A 35 -8.77 -7.60 -2.00
C THR A 35 -8.86 -8.31 -3.35
N TYR A 36 -8.40 -7.68 -4.43
CA TYR A 36 -8.36 -8.28 -5.75
C TYR A 36 -7.49 -9.55 -5.78
N PHE A 37 -6.26 -9.49 -5.25
CA PHE A 37 -5.36 -10.66 -5.20
C PHE A 37 -5.98 -11.80 -4.40
N LEU A 38 -6.58 -11.51 -3.24
CA LEU A 38 -7.24 -12.53 -2.42
C LEU A 38 -8.42 -13.18 -3.14
N LEU A 39 -9.26 -12.40 -3.82
CA LEU A 39 -10.38 -12.93 -4.59
C LEU A 39 -9.91 -13.80 -5.74
N ARG A 40 -8.90 -13.35 -6.49
CA ARG A 40 -8.31 -14.12 -7.59
C ARG A 40 -7.65 -15.40 -7.10
N TYR A 41 -6.94 -15.36 -5.98
CA TYR A 41 -6.38 -16.53 -5.32
C TYR A 41 -7.48 -17.55 -4.96
N ARG A 42 -8.56 -17.10 -4.30
CA ARG A 42 -9.69 -17.96 -3.91
C ARG A 42 -10.40 -18.60 -5.10
N VAL A 43 -10.47 -17.87 -6.21
CA VAL A 43 -11.06 -18.40 -7.44
C VAL A 43 -10.13 -19.44 -8.08
N ALA A 44 -8.82 -19.16 -8.16
CA ALA A 44 -7.83 -20.10 -8.67
C ALA A 44 -7.74 -21.36 -7.80
N GLU A 45 -7.81 -21.23 -6.48
CA GLU A 45 -7.87 -22.36 -5.54
C GLU A 45 -9.08 -23.25 -5.79
N ARG A 46 -10.27 -22.66 -5.93
CA ARG A 46 -11.49 -23.43 -6.23
C ARG A 46 -11.41 -24.15 -7.57
N ARG A 47 -10.90 -23.48 -8.62
CA ARG A 47 -10.69 -24.12 -9.94
C ARG A 47 -9.68 -25.25 -9.86
N GLY A 48 -8.55 -25.01 -9.19
CA GLY A 48 -7.50 -26.02 -9.03
C GLY A 48 -8.01 -27.28 -8.36
N ARG A 49 -8.79 -27.16 -7.27
CA ARG A 49 -9.41 -28.32 -6.62
C ARG A 49 -10.38 -29.07 -7.52
N PHE A 50 -11.24 -28.35 -8.26
CA PHE A 50 -12.17 -28.96 -9.19
C PHE A 50 -11.44 -29.81 -10.25
N TYR A 51 -10.37 -29.28 -10.85
CA TYR A 51 -9.61 -30.03 -11.86
C TYR A 51 -8.77 -31.16 -11.26
N ASP A 52 -8.29 -31.01 -10.04
CA ASP A 52 -7.53 -32.05 -9.32
C ASP A 52 -8.40 -33.25 -8.92
N GLU A 53 -9.64 -32.97 -8.49
CA GLU A 53 -10.67 -33.98 -8.24
C GLU A 53 -11.05 -34.72 -9.52
N GLU A 54 -11.30 -33.99 -10.61
CA GLU A 54 -11.64 -34.57 -11.92
C GLU A 54 -10.49 -35.41 -12.50
N ARG A 55 -9.23 -34.98 -12.29
CA ARG A 55 -8.03 -35.72 -12.68
C ARG A 55 -7.95 -37.08 -11.98
N SER A 56 -8.45 -37.16 -10.75
CA SER A 56 -8.39 -38.37 -9.92
C SER A 56 -9.64 -39.25 -10.05
N ALA A 57 -10.60 -38.85 -10.88
CA ALA A 57 -11.85 -39.59 -11.08
C ALA A 57 -11.62 -40.87 -11.91
N GLU A 58 -12.44 -41.89 -11.66
CA GLU A 58 -12.37 -43.16 -12.40
C GLU A 58 -12.73 -43.00 -13.88
N ASN A 59 -13.64 -42.09 -14.20
CA ASN A 59 -14.02 -41.71 -15.57
C ASN A 59 -13.97 -40.19 -15.73
N PRO A 60 -12.78 -39.60 -15.95
CA PRO A 60 -12.63 -38.16 -16.13
C PRO A 60 -13.39 -37.66 -17.36
N ARG A 61 -14.03 -36.50 -17.22
CA ARG A 61 -14.77 -35.84 -18.32
C ARG A 61 -13.85 -35.29 -19.41
N TRP A 62 -12.59 -35.03 -19.09
CA TRP A 62 -11.59 -34.48 -20.00
C TRP A 62 -10.33 -35.34 -19.99
N ASP A 63 -9.54 -35.23 -21.06
CA ASP A 63 -8.27 -35.93 -21.17
C ASP A 63 -7.27 -35.46 -20.10
N SER A 64 -6.37 -36.36 -19.72
CA SER A 64 -5.36 -36.11 -18.68
C SER A 64 -4.45 -34.93 -19.01
N ALA A 65 -4.04 -34.75 -20.27
CA ALA A 65 -3.19 -33.62 -20.64
C ALA A 65 -3.87 -32.26 -20.39
N TYR A 66 -5.17 -32.17 -20.65
CA TYR A 66 -5.96 -30.97 -20.39
C TYR A 66 -6.13 -30.70 -18.89
N LEU A 67 -6.38 -31.74 -18.10
CA LEU A 67 -6.54 -31.60 -16.65
C LEU A 67 -5.23 -31.20 -15.98
N ASP A 68 -4.11 -31.78 -16.43
CA ASP A 68 -2.76 -31.46 -15.97
C ASP A 68 -2.42 -29.99 -16.21
N GLU A 69 -2.69 -29.48 -17.41
CA GLU A 69 -2.52 -28.07 -17.76
C GLU A 69 -3.35 -27.16 -16.85
N ARG A 70 -4.61 -27.50 -16.58
CA ARG A 70 -5.49 -26.66 -15.74
C ARG A 70 -5.13 -26.68 -14.26
N VAL A 71 -4.64 -27.80 -13.75
CA VAL A 71 -4.12 -27.88 -12.39
C VAL A 71 -2.83 -27.04 -12.27
N ALA A 72 -1.95 -27.10 -13.27
CA ALA A 72 -0.73 -26.29 -13.32
C ALA A 72 -1.06 -24.79 -13.38
N ASP A 73 -1.92 -24.36 -14.31
CA ASP A 73 -2.37 -22.97 -14.45
C ASP A 73 -2.98 -22.41 -13.14
N SER A 74 -3.77 -23.24 -12.44
CA SER A 74 -4.33 -22.85 -11.14
C SER A 74 -3.26 -22.71 -10.05
N LYS A 75 -2.18 -23.52 -10.10
CA LYS A 75 -1.06 -23.41 -9.17
C LYS A 75 -0.26 -22.13 -9.44
N ASP A 76 0.06 -21.86 -10.70
CA ASP A 76 0.81 -20.68 -11.12
C ASP A 76 0.04 -19.40 -10.80
N THR A 77 -1.25 -19.33 -11.15
CA THR A 77 -2.10 -18.17 -10.83
C THR A 77 -2.11 -17.88 -9.32
N ARG A 78 -2.19 -18.89 -8.46
CA ARG A 78 -2.15 -18.67 -7.00
C ARG A 78 -0.80 -18.15 -6.55
N GLY A 79 0.29 -18.71 -7.07
CA GLY A 79 1.65 -18.25 -6.80
C GLY A 79 1.82 -16.78 -7.18
N ASP A 80 1.39 -16.41 -8.39
CA ASP A 80 1.43 -15.04 -8.90
C ASP A 80 0.63 -14.09 -8.02
N MET A 81 -0.60 -14.44 -7.62
CA MET A 81 -1.41 -13.56 -6.76
C MET A 81 -0.75 -13.33 -5.39
N VAL A 82 -0.14 -14.36 -4.79
CA VAL A 82 0.61 -14.21 -3.55
C VAL A 82 1.82 -13.31 -3.77
N TRP A 83 2.53 -13.48 -4.87
CA TRP A 83 3.73 -12.72 -5.15
C TRP A 83 3.45 -11.24 -5.42
N TRP A 84 2.41 -10.95 -6.20
CA TRP A 84 1.93 -9.59 -6.40
C TRP A 84 1.38 -8.95 -5.12
N SER A 85 0.72 -9.73 -4.25
CA SER A 85 0.28 -9.26 -2.94
C SER A 85 1.47 -8.83 -2.07
N VAL A 86 2.53 -9.65 -1.99
CA VAL A 86 3.75 -9.34 -1.24
C VAL A 86 4.45 -8.10 -1.82
N ILE A 87 4.65 -8.04 -3.13
CA ILE A 87 5.26 -6.88 -3.80
C ILE A 87 4.49 -5.59 -3.50
N THR A 88 3.16 -5.64 -3.57
CA THR A 88 2.30 -4.48 -3.29
C THR A 88 2.41 -4.02 -1.84
N LEU A 89 2.49 -4.95 -0.88
CA LEU A 89 2.70 -4.61 0.53
C LEU A 89 4.07 -3.97 0.75
N LEU A 90 5.13 -4.54 0.16
CA LEU A 90 6.47 -3.99 0.25
C LEU A 90 6.55 -2.59 -0.36
N TYR A 91 5.96 -2.40 -1.55
CA TYR A 91 5.87 -1.09 -2.20
C TYR A 91 5.17 -0.07 -1.30
N SER A 92 4.03 -0.43 -0.71
CA SER A 92 3.31 0.46 0.21
C SER A 92 4.12 0.85 1.44
N VAL A 93 4.94 -0.07 1.97
CA VAL A 93 5.82 0.22 3.12
C VAL A 93 6.96 1.15 2.71
N ILE A 94 7.54 0.93 1.52
CA ILE A 94 8.61 1.79 0.98
C ILE A 94 8.06 3.20 0.70
N ASP A 95 6.89 3.33 0.07
CA ASP A 95 6.23 4.62 -0.17
C ASP A 95 6.01 5.38 1.14
N ALA A 96 5.47 4.70 2.16
CA ALA A 96 5.26 5.29 3.49
C ALA A 96 6.58 5.66 4.20
N TYR A 97 7.64 4.87 4.02
CA TYR A 97 8.97 5.16 4.57
C TYR A 97 9.56 6.41 3.91
N VAL A 98 9.46 6.54 2.59
CA VAL A 98 9.91 7.70 1.82
C VAL A 98 9.13 8.95 2.23
N ASP A 99 7.80 8.88 2.26
CA ASP A 99 6.94 9.99 2.70
C ASP A 99 7.34 10.46 4.11
N ALA A 100 7.55 9.52 5.04
CA ALA A 100 7.94 9.86 6.41
C ALA A 100 9.32 10.50 6.52
N HIS A 101 10.27 10.13 5.64
CA HIS A 101 11.60 10.76 5.60
C HIS A 101 11.57 12.13 4.90
N MET A 102 10.64 12.35 3.96
CA MET A 102 10.50 13.62 3.25
C MET A 102 9.83 14.72 4.10
N VAL A 103 8.89 14.36 4.99
CA VAL A 103 8.28 15.35 5.93
C VAL A 103 9.34 16.08 6.77
N GLY A 104 10.39 15.37 7.20
CA GLY A 104 11.48 16.00 7.94
C GLY A 104 12.32 16.98 7.12
N PHE A 105 12.32 16.88 5.80
CA PHE A 105 12.99 17.84 4.90
C PHE A 105 12.10 19.02 4.54
N ASP A 106 10.81 18.81 4.29
CA ASP A 106 9.87 19.89 3.99
C ASP A 106 9.69 20.84 5.18
N GLU A 107 9.59 20.31 6.42
CA GLU A 107 9.54 21.16 7.63
C GLU A 107 10.78 22.04 7.76
N GLN A 108 11.97 21.52 7.41
CA GLN A 108 13.22 22.29 7.43
C GLN A 108 13.28 23.35 6.33
N ILE A 109 12.80 23.05 5.12
CA ILE A 109 12.76 24.02 4.02
C ILE A 109 11.77 25.13 4.35
N GLU A 110 10.59 24.81 4.86
CA GLU A 110 9.55 25.78 5.21
C GLU A 110 10.00 26.67 6.39
N GLU A 111 10.74 26.12 7.36
CA GLU A 111 11.38 26.88 8.43
C GLU A 111 12.48 27.83 7.89
N VAL A 112 13.35 27.34 7.00
CA VAL A 112 14.41 28.16 6.37
C VAL A 112 13.84 29.27 5.48
N GLU A 113 12.78 28.99 4.73
CA GLU A 113 12.08 29.98 3.90
C GLU A 113 11.40 31.05 4.77
N ARG A 114 10.74 30.66 5.86
CA ARG A 114 10.15 31.61 6.83
C ARG A 114 11.20 32.49 7.50
N VAL A 115 12.34 31.93 7.89
CA VAL A 115 13.46 32.69 8.46
C VAL A 115 14.02 33.68 7.44
N THR A 116 14.16 33.27 6.18
CA THR A 116 14.63 34.15 5.10
C THR A 116 13.65 35.28 4.80
N PHE A 117 12.35 34.99 4.75
CA PHE A 117 11.29 36.00 4.60
C PHE A 117 11.20 36.96 5.80
N SER A 118 11.55 36.49 7.01
CA SER A 118 11.68 37.36 8.19
C SER A 118 12.94 38.23 8.18
N ILE A 119 13.95 37.92 7.35
CA ILE A 119 15.14 38.74 7.13
C ILE A 119 14.92 39.54 5.85
N GLU A 120 14.01 40.51 5.89
CA GLU A 120 13.93 41.54 4.85
C GLU A 120 14.94 42.66 5.15
N PRO A 121 15.65 43.19 4.14
CA PRO A 121 16.59 44.28 4.34
C PRO A 121 15.80 45.54 4.67
N ASN A 122 15.80 45.94 5.94
CA ASN A 122 15.42 47.29 6.29
C ASN A 122 16.51 48.21 5.72
N GLY A 123 16.11 49.16 4.87
CA GLY A 123 16.98 49.88 3.95
C GLY A 123 18.08 50.74 4.56
N GLU A 124 18.37 50.61 5.84
CA GLU A 124 19.44 51.33 6.55
C GLU A 124 20.21 50.34 7.45
N GLU A 125 21.36 49.89 6.94
CA GLU A 125 22.54 49.41 7.67
C GLU A 125 22.29 48.54 8.92
N GLY A 126 21.79 47.32 8.75
CA GLY A 126 21.93 46.28 9.78
C GLY A 126 20.91 45.16 9.67
N ALA A 127 21.38 43.92 9.51
CA ALA A 127 20.51 42.74 9.64
C ALA A 127 20.06 42.61 11.11
N ALA A 128 18.78 42.86 11.39
CA ALA A 128 18.20 42.65 12.71
C ALA A 128 17.70 41.20 12.84
N PHE A 129 18.31 40.44 13.75
CA PHE A 129 17.81 39.12 14.15
C PHE A 129 16.68 39.30 15.17
N VAL A 130 15.45 38.92 14.80
CA VAL A 130 14.33 38.84 15.75
C VAL A 130 14.11 37.37 16.14
N LEU A 131 14.62 36.99 17.31
CA LEU A 131 14.32 35.71 17.95
C LEU A 131 12.98 35.82 18.69
N SER A 132 11.90 35.31 18.09
CA SER A 132 10.63 35.12 18.76
C SER A 132 10.48 33.66 19.20
N SER A 133 10.55 33.42 20.51
CA SER A 133 10.20 32.13 21.12
C SER A 133 8.73 32.15 21.50
N HIS A 134 7.88 31.41 20.80
CA HIS A 134 6.55 31.07 21.29
C HIS A 134 6.62 29.73 22.03
N PHE A 135 6.42 29.79 23.36
CA PHE A 135 6.20 28.65 24.24
C PHE A 135 4.80 28.06 24.06
#